data_AF-A0A242MT92-F1
#
_entry.id   AF-A0A242MT92-F1
#
_cell.length_a   1.000
_cell.length_b   1.000
_cell.length_c   1.000
_cell.angle_alpha   90.00
_cell.angle_beta   90.00
_cell.angle_gamma   90.00
#
_symmetry.space_group_name_H-M   'P 1'
#
loop_
_entity.id
_entity.type
_entity.pdbx_description
1 polymer ?
#
loop_
_entity_poly.entity_id
_entity_poly.type
_entity_poly.pdbx_seq_one_letter_code
_entity_poly.pdbx_strand_id
1 'polypeptide(L)'
;MTLEADEFVRRFLLHVLPGGFHSIRHYGLLANSSRRENLAKIRELLGVVPALIETNADVVATAAVPSTFVCRHCGSPMIIIDILQRSRPNRAPPVERAYA
;
A
#
# COMPACT_ATOMS: atom_id res chain seq x y z
N MET A 1 31.99 -6.02 -0.68
CA MET A 1 31.95 -6.46 0.73
C MET A 1 31.70 -7.96 0.73
N THR A 2 32.75 -8.74 0.90
CA THR A 2 32.67 -10.18 1.12
C THR A 2 32.32 -10.41 2.58
N LEU A 3 31.24 -11.14 2.86
CA LEU A 3 30.87 -11.56 4.20
C LEU A 3 31.38 -12.98 4.43
N GLU A 4 31.81 -13.26 5.66
CA GLU A 4 32.12 -14.62 6.09
C GLU A 4 30.85 -15.49 6.03
N ALA A 5 31.03 -16.79 5.79
CA ALA A 5 29.95 -17.71 5.45
C ALA A 5 28.88 -17.80 6.55
N ASP A 6 29.30 -17.76 7.81
CA ASP A 6 28.45 -17.74 8.99
C ASP A 6 27.56 -16.49 9.04
N GLU A 7 28.13 -15.32 8.73
CA GLU A 7 27.38 -14.07 8.74
C GLU A 7 26.44 -13.92 7.55
N PHE A 8 26.77 -14.55 6.43
CA PHE A 8 25.87 -14.68 5.29
C PHE A 8 24.66 -15.56 5.64
N VAL A 9 24.90 -16.75 6.20
CA VAL A 9 23.83 -17.69 6.57
C VAL A 9 22.91 -17.09 7.63
N ARG A 10 23.46 -16.41 8.64
CA ARG A 10 22.66 -15.74 9.68
C ARG A 10 21.73 -14.67 9.09
N ARG A 11 22.22 -13.82 8.18
CA ARG A 11 21.40 -12.79 7.52
C ARG A 11 20.37 -13.41 6.58
N PHE A 12 20.76 -14.43 5.82
CA PHE A 12 19.88 -15.13 4.89
C PHE A 12 18.67 -15.74 5.63
N LEU A 13 18.92 -16.42 6.75
CA LEU A 13 17.87 -17.07 7.54
C LEU A 13 16.90 -16.08 8.20
N LEU A 14 17.30 -14.83 8.47
CA LEU A 14 16.38 -13.78 8.94
C LEU A 14 15.34 -13.36 7.88
N HIS A 15 15.65 -13.61 6.60
CA HIS A 15 14.75 -13.27 5.48
C HIS A 15 13.95 -14.47 4.97
N VAL A 16 14.30 -15.69 5.37
CA VAL A 16 13.56 -16.91 5.03
C VAL A 16 12.41 -17.06 6.02
N LEU A 17 11.19 -16.95 5.50
CA LEU A 17 9.98 -17.15 6.29
C LEU A 17 9.83 -18.65 6.61
N PRO A 18 9.40 -19.04 7.84
CA PRO A 18 9.17 -20.44 8.16
C PRO A 18 8.18 -21.09 7.17
N GLY A 19 8.26 -22.41 7.00
CA GLY A 19 7.34 -23.15 6.12
C GLY A 19 5.88 -22.94 6.52
N GLY A 20 5.00 -22.74 5.53
CA GLY A 20 3.56 -22.49 5.75
C GLY A 20 3.14 -21.02 5.74
N PHE A 21 4.09 -20.09 5.63
CA PHE A 21 3.78 -18.66 5.57
C PHE A 21 3.82 -18.14 4.11
N HIS A 22 2.69 -17.63 3.64
CA HIS A 22 2.55 -17.14 2.26
C HIS A 22 3.01 -15.68 2.14
N SER A 23 4.32 -15.49 1.89
CA SER A 23 4.98 -14.23 1.48
C SER A 23 5.02 -13.07 2.49
N ILE A 24 6.16 -12.38 2.53
CA ILE A 24 6.48 -11.21 3.38
C ILE A 24 5.40 -10.11 3.31
N ARG A 25 4.64 -10.00 2.20
CA ARG A 25 3.57 -8.99 2.05
C ARG A 25 2.34 -9.23 2.93
N HIS A 26 2.16 -10.45 3.43
CA HIS A 26 1.07 -10.82 4.32
C HIS A 26 1.48 -10.84 5.79
N TYR A 27 2.76 -10.58 6.08
CA TYR A 27 3.32 -10.60 7.43
C TYR A 27 4.00 -9.27 7.76
N GLY A 28 4.06 -8.92 9.05
CA GLY A 28 4.68 -7.69 9.53
C GLY A 28 3.70 -6.55 9.80
N LEU A 29 4.24 -5.45 10.35
CA LEU A 29 3.50 -4.29 10.86
C LEU A 29 2.58 -3.64 9.81
N LEU A 30 2.99 -3.70 8.53
CA LEU A 30 2.28 -3.10 7.39
C LEU A 30 1.53 -4.13 6.53
N ALA A 31 1.40 -5.38 6.99
CA ALA A 31 0.61 -6.39 6.31
C ALA A 31 -0.85 -5.92 6.16
N ASN A 32 -1.44 -6.07 4.97
CA ASN A 32 -2.76 -5.50 4.67
C ASN A 32 -3.88 -5.93 5.66
N SER A 33 -3.77 -7.12 6.25
CA SER A 33 -4.73 -7.62 7.25
C SER A 33 -4.69 -6.85 8.57
N SER A 34 -3.50 -6.49 9.06
CA SER A 34 -3.29 -5.82 10.36
C SER A 34 -2.91 -4.35 10.24
N ARG A 35 -2.68 -3.85 9.01
CA ARG A 35 -2.18 -2.50 8.71
C ARG A 35 -3.02 -1.42 9.39
N ARG A 36 -4.34 -1.52 9.35
CA ARG A 36 -5.24 -0.50 9.90
C ARG A 36 -5.10 -0.39 11.42
N GLU A 37 -5.12 -1.52 12.12
CA GLU A 37 -5.00 -1.60 13.58
C GLU A 37 -3.60 -1.18 14.05
N ASN A 38 -2.56 -1.67 13.38
CA ASN A 38 -1.18 -1.32 13.69
C ASN A 38 -0.91 0.17 13.47
N LEU A 39 -1.40 0.76 12.37
CA LEU A 39 -1.25 2.19 12.11
C LEU A 39 -1.98 3.06 13.13
N ALA A 40 -3.15 2.63 13.63
CA ALA A 40 -3.85 3.33 14.70
C ALA A 40 -3.00 3.33 15.99
N LYS A 41 -2.51 2.16 16.38
CA LYS A 41 -1.66 1.98 17.57
C LYS A 41 -0.35 2.77 17.49
N ILE A 42 0.27 2.83 16.31
CA ILE A 42 1.49 3.62 16.09
C ILE A 42 1.21 5.11 16.27
N ARG A 43 0.08 5.62 15.73
CA ARG A 43 -0.28 7.05 15.88
C ARG A 43 -0.54 7.41 17.34
N GLU A 44 -1.21 6.54 18.08
CA GLU A 44 -1.43 6.68 19.52
C GLU A 44 -0.10 6.74 20.28
N LEU A 45 0.81 5.79 20.04
CA LEU A 45 2.12 5.75 20.69
C LEU A 45 3.00 6.94 20.33
N LEU A 46 2.88 7.48 19.12
CA LEU A 46 3.62 8.66 18.68
C LEU A 46 2.94 9.99 19.09
N GLY A 47 1.77 9.94 19.74
CA GLY A 47 1.01 11.14 20.11
C GLY A 47 0.56 11.97 18.90
N VAL A 48 0.47 11.36 17.71
CA VAL A 48 0.08 12.05 16.48
C VAL A 48 -1.44 12.09 16.40
N VAL A 49 -2.00 13.28 16.56
CA VAL A 49 -3.43 13.53 16.29
C VAL A 49 -3.69 13.18 14.82
N PRO A 50 -4.58 12.23 14.51
CA PRO A 50 -4.91 11.94 13.13
C PRO A 50 -5.51 13.20 12.52
N ALA A 51 -4.84 13.76 11.51
CA ALA A 51 -5.45 14.77 10.67
C ALA A 51 -6.73 14.16 10.11
N LEU A 52 -7.87 14.75 10.46
CA LEU A 52 -9.12 14.49 9.78
C LEU A 52 -8.88 14.87 8.33
N ILE A 53 -8.63 13.87 7.48
CA ILE A 53 -8.73 14.07 6.04
C ILE A 53 -10.23 14.23 5.83
N GLU A 54 -10.69 15.47 5.86
CA GLU A 54 -11.98 15.83 5.31
C GLU A 54 -11.94 15.38 3.86
N THR A 55 -12.61 14.27 3.57
CA THR A 55 -13.02 13.94 2.22
C THR A 55 -14.01 15.03 1.83
N ASN A 56 -13.49 16.15 1.35
CA ASN A 56 -14.26 17.16 0.66
C ASN A 56 -14.78 16.52 -0.62
N ALA A 57 -15.90 15.82 -0.48
CA ALA A 57 -16.84 15.62 -1.57
C ALA A 57 -17.30 17.04 -1.96
N ASP A 58 -17.09 17.35 -3.24
CA ASP A 58 -17.63 18.50 -3.97
C ASP A 58 -17.20 19.91 -3.53
N VAL A 59 -16.05 20.38 -4.04
CA VAL A 59 -15.96 21.73 -4.62
C VAL A 59 -15.01 21.71 -5.82
N VAL A 60 -15.58 21.94 -7.01
CA VAL A 60 -14.84 22.27 -8.23
C VAL A 60 -14.11 23.60 -8.01
N ALA A 61 -12.78 23.57 -7.91
CA ALA A 61 -11.96 24.77 -7.93
C ALA A 61 -11.03 24.73 -9.16
N THR A 62 -11.26 25.67 -10.08
CA THR A 62 -10.44 26.03 -11.24
C THR A 62 -9.12 26.67 -10.81
N ALA A 63 -8.30 25.93 -10.06
CA ALA A 63 -6.88 26.22 -9.93
C ALA A 63 -6.13 25.43 -11.01
N ALA A 64 -5.11 26.04 -11.62
CA ALA A 64 -4.22 25.35 -12.55
C ALA A 64 -3.39 24.31 -11.78
N VAL A 65 -4.01 23.17 -11.49
CA VAL A 65 -3.34 22.01 -10.92
C VAL A 65 -2.31 21.56 -11.95
N PRO A 66 -1.01 21.48 -11.59
CA PRO A 66 -0.01 20.97 -12.52
C PRO A 66 -0.43 19.57 -12.96
N SER A 67 -0.50 19.35 -14.27
CA SER A 67 -0.92 18.05 -14.81
C SER A 67 0.02 16.96 -14.29
N THR A 68 -0.53 15.99 -13.54
CA THR A 68 0.23 14.83 -13.06
C THR A 68 0.87 14.03 -14.20
N PHE A 69 0.29 14.13 -15.39
CA PHE A 69 0.77 13.47 -16.60
C PHE A 69 1.34 14.51 -17.58
N VAL A 70 2.66 14.48 -17.76
CA VAL A 70 3.40 15.31 -18.72
C VAL A 70 4.14 14.43 -19.71
N CYS A 71 4.13 14.83 -20.98
CA CYS A 71 4.86 14.13 -22.03
C CYS A 71 6.38 14.24 -21.82
N ARG A 72 7.10 13.11 -21.79
CA ARG A 72 8.57 13.08 -21.61
C ARG A 72 9.36 13.71 -22.76
N HIS A 73 8.75 13.92 -23.92
CA HIS A 73 9.40 14.49 -25.09
C HIS A 73 9.19 16.01 -25.23
N CYS A 74 7.97 16.50 -25.00
CA CYS A 74 7.63 17.92 -25.21
C CYS A 74 7.17 18.67 -23.94
N GLY A 75 6.99 17.98 -22.80
CA GLY A 75 6.52 18.60 -21.56
C GLY A 75 5.05 19.02 -21.55
N SER A 76 4.32 18.82 -22.65
CA SER A 76 2.89 19.15 -22.73
C SER A 76 2.05 18.30 -21.77
N PRO A 77 0.95 18.87 -21.21
CA PRO A 77 0.01 18.12 -20.38
C PRO A 77 -0.68 17.02 -21.21
N MET A 78 -0.79 15.83 -20.64
CA MET A 78 -1.57 14.74 -21.23
C MET A 78 -2.98 14.74 -20.65
N ILE A 79 -3.97 14.55 -21.52
CA ILE A 79 -5.38 14.39 -21.15
C ILE A 79 -5.76 12.91 -21.12
N ILE A 80 -6.59 12.52 -20.15
CA ILE A 80 -7.14 11.15 -20.09
C ILE A 80 -8.32 11.10 -21.05
N ILE A 81 -8.21 10.27 -22.10
CA ILE A 81 -9.29 10.10 -23.08
C ILE A 81 -10.31 9.04 -22.66
N ASP A 82 -9.87 8.02 -21.91
CA ASP A 82 -10.71 6.95 -21.39
C ASP A 82 -10.05 6.25 -20.19
N ILE A 83 -10.86 5.67 -19.31
CA ILE A 83 -10.42 4.84 -18.19
C ILE A 83 -11.05 3.47 -18.34
N LEU A 84 -10.26 2.51 -18.80
CA LEU A 84 -10.69 1.12 -18.91
C LEU A 84 -10.89 0.53 -17.51
N GLN A 85 -12.15 0.34 -17.12
CA GLN A 85 -12.53 -0.33 -15.88
C GLN A 85 -12.12 -1.80 -15.92
N ARG A 86 -11.63 -2.35 -14.80
CA ARG A 86 -11.40 -3.79 -14.68
C ARG A 86 -12.74 -4.51 -14.64
N SER A 87 -12.97 -5.38 -15.62
CA SER A 87 -14.23 -6.14 -15.74
C SER A 87 -14.43 -7.23 -14.68
N ARG A 88 -13.38 -7.63 -13.95
CA ARG A 88 -13.46 -8.65 -12.90
C ARG A 88 -12.57 -8.31 -11.71
N PRO A 89 -13.06 -8.47 -10.46
CA PRO A 89 -12.21 -8.42 -9.29
C PRO A 89 -11.22 -9.59 -9.32
N ASN A 90 -9.95 -9.34 -8.98
CA ASN A 90 -8.88 -10.36 -9.01
C ASN A 90 -9.14 -11.55 -8.04
N ARG A 91 -10.09 -11.42 -7.10
CA ARG A 91 -10.48 -12.46 -6.14
C ARG A 91 -11.97 -12.31 -5.84
N ALA A 92 -12.67 -13.43 -5.74
CA ALA A 92 -14.02 -13.44 -5.17
C ALA A 92 -13.98 -12.87 -3.74
N PRO A 93 -15.01 -12.11 -3.31
CA PRO A 93 -15.10 -11.69 -1.92
C PRO A 93 -15.05 -12.93 -1.01
N PRO A 94 -14.37 -12.86 0.16
CA PRO A 94 -14.36 -13.99 1.10
C PRO A 94 -15.81 -14.37 1.44
N VAL A 95 -16.11 -15.67 1.42
CA VAL A 95 -17.40 -16.17 1.89
C VAL A 95 -17.55 -15.73 3.34
N GLU A 96 -18.59 -14.96 3.66
CA GLU A 96 -18.89 -14.61 5.05
C GLU A 96 -18.99 -15.91 5.84
N ARG A 97 -18.09 -16.08 6.81
CA ARG A 97 -18.26 -17.13 7.81
C ARG A 97 -19.47 -16.72 8.63
N ALA A 98 -20.61 -17.38 8.38
CA ALA A 98 -21.74 -17.35 9.28
C ALA A 98 -21.21 -17.75 10.66
N TYR A 99 -21.19 -16.80 11.59
CA TYR A 99 -21.01 -17.12 13.00
C TYR A 99 -22.30 -17.81 13.45
N ALA A 100 -22.17 -19.10 13.79
CA ALA A 100 -23.09 -19.84 14.63
C ALA A 100 -22.25 -20.53 15.71
#